data_AF-A0A1E7HX00-F1
#
_entry.id   AF-A0A1E7HX00-F1
#
_cell.length_a   1.000
_cell.length_b   1.000
_cell.length_c   1.000
_cell.angle_alpha   90.00
_cell.angle_beta   90.00
_cell.angle_gamma   90.00
#
_symmetry.space_group_name_H-M   'P 1'
#
loop_
_entity.id
_entity.type
_entity.pdbx_description
1 polymer ?
#
loop_
_entity_poly.entity_id
_entity_poly.type
_entity_poly.pdbx_seq_one_letter_code
_entity_poly.pdbx_strand_id
1 'polypeptide(L)'
;MHKLIVNGQQVKDRALHIVGNLDIDDPCEIVIGKHKKNRSADQNSLLWSWYTIIGAALGESKDAVHERSKEKFLVPIYTRDEPDFTEMIASVRDVYRAGMKDEATLLFRNIVKMTSTTTATVPQMTEYLQEIEAEANGFGIYLPHEPEMR
;
A
#
# COMPACT_ATOMS: atom_id res chain seq x y z
N MET A 1 17.06 10.33 -13.99
CA MET A 1 17.08 10.88 -12.63
C MET A 1 17.89 9.95 -11.73
N HIS A 2 19.08 10.35 -11.30
CA HIS A 2 19.88 9.56 -10.35
C HIS A 2 19.50 9.94 -8.92
N LYS A 3 18.97 8.97 -8.15
CA LYS A 3 18.65 9.15 -6.73
C LYS A 3 19.63 8.34 -5.90
N LEU A 4 20.33 9.02 -4.98
CA LEU A 4 21.25 8.39 -4.03
C LEU A 4 20.75 8.63 -2.61
N ILE A 5 20.63 7.56 -1.83
CA ILE A 5 20.32 7.65 -0.41
C ILE A 5 21.65 7.58 0.35
N VAL A 6 22.16 8.73 0.76
CA VAL A 6 23.43 8.81 1.50
C VAL A 6 23.19 8.31 2.92
N ASN A 7 23.53 7.05 3.18
CA ASN A 7 23.34 6.36 4.46
C ASN A 7 24.63 5.70 5.00
N GLY A 8 25.78 5.99 4.40
CA GLY A 8 27.08 5.46 4.78
C GLY A 8 28.21 6.10 3.98
N GLN A 9 29.46 5.91 4.44
CA GLN A 9 30.64 6.57 3.89
C GLN A 9 30.86 6.22 2.40
N GLN A 10 30.69 4.95 2.02
CA GLN A 10 30.85 4.49 0.64
C GLN A 10 29.88 5.18 -0.34
N VAL A 11 28.61 5.36 0.06
CA VAL A 11 27.60 6.03 -0.78
C VAL A 11 27.86 7.54 -0.85
N LYS A 12 28.40 8.12 0.24
CA LYS A 12 28.85 9.52 0.27
C LYS A 12 30.00 9.75 -0.71
N ASP A 13 31.01 8.89 -0.70
CA ASP A 13 32.17 8.99 -1.60
C ASP A 13 31.74 8.88 -3.08
N ARG A 14 30.81 7.97 -3.37
CA ARG A 14 30.19 7.86 -4.71
C ARG A 14 29.43 9.12 -5.12
N ALA A 15 28.67 9.72 -4.20
CA ALA A 15 27.95 10.96 -4.49
C ALA A 15 28.91 12.12 -4.81
N LEU A 16 30.01 12.23 -4.05
CA LEU A 16 31.07 13.23 -4.31
C LEU A 16 31.73 13.02 -5.66
N HIS A 17 32.02 11.77 -6.03
CA HIS A 17 32.58 11.45 -7.35
C HIS A 17 31.63 11.87 -8.49
N ILE A 18 30.33 11.62 -8.35
CA ILE A 18 29.35 12.00 -9.39
C ILE A 18 29.27 13.51 -9.51
N VAL A 19 29.13 14.23 -8.39
CA VAL A 19 29.05 15.69 -8.37
C VAL A 19 30.33 16.33 -8.91
N GLY A 20 31.50 15.78 -8.54
CA GLY A 20 32.80 16.29 -8.98
C GLY A 20 33.10 16.09 -10.46
N ASN A 21 32.37 15.21 -11.15
CA ASN A 21 32.51 14.94 -12.59
C ASN A 21 31.33 15.49 -13.42
N LEU A 22 30.50 16.36 -12.84
CA LEU A 22 29.44 17.02 -13.62
C LEU A 22 30.08 17.97 -14.64
N ASP A 23 29.57 17.91 -15.86
CA ASP A 23 29.90 18.89 -16.90
C ASP A 23 29.26 20.23 -16.55
N ILE A 24 30.06 21.28 -16.48
CA ILE A 24 29.60 22.63 -16.15
C ILE A 24 29.00 23.35 -17.36
N ASP A 25 29.28 22.87 -18.58
CA ASP A 25 28.72 23.39 -19.81
C ASP A 25 27.31 22.82 -20.09
N ASP A 26 26.90 21.77 -19.36
CA ASP A 26 25.54 21.21 -19.35
C ASP A 26 24.90 21.31 -17.94
N PRO A 27 24.27 22.46 -17.62
CA PRO A 27 23.85 22.77 -16.25
C PRO A 27 22.81 21.77 -15.71
N CYS A 28 23.15 21.11 -14.60
CA CYS A 28 22.29 20.15 -13.92
C CYS A 28 21.80 20.68 -12.55
N GLU A 29 20.57 20.33 -12.17
CA GLU A 29 20.03 20.63 -10.83
C GLU A 29 20.45 19.56 -9.81
N ILE A 30 21.00 19.98 -8.67
CA ILE A 30 21.31 19.10 -7.52
C ILE A 30 20.34 19.40 -6.39
N VAL A 31 19.45 18.44 -6.08
CA VAL A 31 18.50 18.55 -4.98
C VAL A 31 18.97 17.70 -3.79
N ILE A 32 19.32 18.37 -2.68
CA ILE A 32 19.70 17.70 -1.42
C ILE A 32 18.58 17.94 -0.39
N GLY A 33 17.98 16.86 0.09
CA GLY A 33 16.95 16.89 1.11
C GLY A 33 17.18 15.84 2.18
N LYS A 34 16.59 16.01 3.36
CA LYS A 34 16.56 14.95 4.38
C LYS A 34 15.91 13.71 3.78
N HIS A 35 16.60 12.57 3.82
CA HIS A 35 16.00 11.32 3.42
C HIS A 35 14.93 10.95 4.46
N LYS A 36 13.67 11.17 4.11
CA LYS A 36 12.54 10.57 4.81
C LYS A 36 12.30 9.22 4.14
N LYS A 37 12.44 8.12 4.89
CA LYS A 37 11.95 6.81 4.43
C LYS A 37 10.50 7.02 3.99
N ASN A 38 10.21 6.72 2.72
CA ASN A 38 8.84 6.76 2.24
C ASN A 38 8.18 5.46 2.67
N ARG A 39 7.92 5.35 3.99
CA ARG A 39 7.39 4.13 4.61
C ARG A 39 6.17 3.62 3.87
N SER A 40 5.30 4.51 3.39
CA SER A 40 4.12 4.14 2.60
C SER A 40 4.46 3.50 1.25
N ALA A 41 5.52 3.94 0.56
CA ALA A 41 5.96 3.32 -0.69
C ALA A 41 6.60 1.94 -0.46
N ASP A 42 7.45 1.83 0.57
CA ASP A 42 8.10 0.56 0.93
C ASP A 42 7.05 -0.45 1.42
N GLN A 43 6.12 -0.03 2.29
CA GLN A 43 4.98 -0.84 2.76
C GLN A 43 4.02 -1.22 1.63
N ASN A 44 3.75 -0.34 0.66
CA ASN A 44 2.94 -0.70 -0.50
C ASN A 44 3.65 -1.73 -1.38
N SER A 45 4.97 -1.60 -1.58
CA SER A 45 5.73 -2.60 -2.32
C SER A 45 5.75 -3.95 -1.60
N LEU A 46 5.90 -3.95 -0.27
CA LEU A 46 5.79 -5.13 0.57
C LEU A 46 4.41 -5.78 0.44
N LEU A 47 3.35 -4.99 0.55
CA LEU A 47 1.97 -5.45 0.42
C LEU A 47 1.70 -6.15 -0.93
N TRP A 48 2.22 -5.61 -2.03
CA TRP A 48 2.10 -6.28 -3.34
C TRP A 48 2.86 -7.60 -3.42
N SER A 49 3.99 -7.72 -2.71
CA SER A 49 4.71 -8.99 -2.59
C SER A 49 3.86 -10.02 -1.82
N TRP A 50 3.19 -9.59 -0.75
CA TRP A 50 2.31 -10.45 0.04
C TRP A 50 1.13 -10.98 -0.78
N TYR A 51 0.46 -10.13 -1.57
CA TYR A 51 -0.60 -10.57 -2.46
C TYR A 51 -0.14 -11.63 -3.48
N THR A 52 1.11 -11.53 -3.94
CA THR A 52 1.70 -12.51 -4.86
C THR A 52 1.94 -13.84 -4.16
N ILE A 53 2.48 -13.82 -2.93
CA ILE A 53 2.74 -15.03 -2.13
C ILE A 53 1.43 -15.73 -1.76
N ILE A 54 0.47 -14.96 -1.24
CA ILE A 54 -0.85 -15.47 -0.84
C ILE A 54 -1.58 -16.05 -2.06
N GLY A 55 -1.58 -15.32 -3.18
CA GLY A 55 -2.22 -15.78 -4.40
C GLY A 55 -1.63 -17.09 -4.91
N ALA A 56 -0.29 -17.20 -4.93
CA ALA A 56 0.38 -18.44 -5.32
C ALA A 56 0.03 -19.62 -4.39
N ALA A 57 -0.08 -19.39 -3.08
CA ALA A 57 -0.40 -20.43 -2.11
C ALA A 57 -1.87 -20.88 -2.17
N LEU A 58 -2.79 -19.97 -2.48
CA LEU A 58 -4.24 -20.25 -2.50
C LEU A 58 -4.80 -20.55 -3.91
N GLY A 59 -3.99 -20.42 -4.96
CA GLY A 59 -4.46 -20.56 -6.34
C GLY A 59 -5.27 -19.37 -6.84
N GLU A 60 -5.08 -18.20 -6.25
CA GLU A 60 -5.76 -16.95 -6.59
C GLU A 60 -4.82 -16.01 -7.36
N SER A 61 -5.37 -15.11 -8.18
CA SER A 61 -4.55 -14.02 -8.74
C SER A 61 -4.22 -13.00 -7.65
N LYS A 62 -3.05 -12.36 -7.73
CA LYS A 62 -2.67 -11.28 -6.80
C LYS A 62 -3.71 -10.16 -6.76
N ASP A 63 -4.39 -9.89 -7.88
CA ASP A 63 -5.42 -8.84 -7.96
C ASP A 63 -6.70 -9.28 -7.25
N ALA A 64 -7.07 -10.56 -7.31
CA ALA A 64 -8.18 -11.09 -6.52
C ALA A 64 -7.87 -11.04 -5.02
N VAL A 65 -6.64 -11.38 -4.61
CA VAL A 65 -6.19 -11.24 -3.22
C VAL A 65 -6.25 -9.77 -2.78
N HIS A 66 -5.81 -8.85 -3.63
CA HIS A 66 -5.89 -7.42 -3.36
C HIS A 66 -7.34 -6.93 -3.20
N GLU A 67 -8.24 -7.26 -4.13
CA GLU A 67 -9.65 -6.86 -4.04
C GLU A 67 -10.32 -7.42 -2.77
N ARG A 68 -10.16 -8.72 -2.48
CA ARG A 68 -10.75 -9.35 -1.28
C ARG A 68 -10.17 -8.80 0.02
N SER A 69 -8.87 -8.48 0.05
CA SER A 69 -8.22 -7.90 1.24
C SER A 69 -8.77 -6.50 1.51
N LYS A 70 -8.96 -5.69 0.47
CA LYS A 70 -9.60 -4.37 0.60
C LYS A 70 -11.02 -4.47 1.15
N GLU A 71 -11.82 -5.37 0.58
CA GLU A 71 -13.19 -5.60 1.03
C GLU A 71 -13.25 -6.04 2.49
N LYS A 72 -12.40 -7.00 2.87
CA LYS A 72 -12.44 -7.64 4.19
C LYS A 72 -11.84 -6.80 5.31
N PHE A 73 -10.82 -5.98 5.02
CA PHE A 73 -10.06 -5.29 6.06
C PHE A 73 -10.00 -3.76 5.86
N LEU A 74 -9.67 -3.27 4.67
CA LEU A 74 -9.49 -1.83 4.46
C LEU A 74 -10.80 -1.05 4.52
N VAL A 75 -11.86 -1.59 3.91
CA VAL A 75 -13.20 -0.98 3.94
C VAL A 75 -13.71 -0.86 5.38
N PRO A 76 -13.66 -1.91 6.24
CA PRO A 76 -14.00 -1.76 7.66
C PRO A 76 -13.18 -0.71 8.40
N ILE A 77 -11.86 -0.65 8.18
CA ILE A 77 -10.98 0.36 8.80
C ILE A 77 -11.44 1.77 8.43
N TYR A 78 -11.68 2.05 7.14
CA TYR A 78 -12.15 3.37 6.70
C TYR A 78 -13.57 3.68 7.18
N THR A 79 -14.45 2.67 7.23
CA THR A 79 -15.82 2.82 7.74
C THR A 79 -15.84 3.13 9.24
N ARG A 80 -14.78 2.79 9.99
CA ARG A 80 -14.66 3.11 11.42
C ARG A 80 -14.07 4.51 11.64
N ASP A 81 -13.06 4.85 10.85
CA ASP A 81 -12.19 6.01 11.13
C ASP A 81 -12.55 7.26 10.33
N GLU A 82 -13.23 7.13 9.18
CA GLU A 82 -13.51 8.22 8.26
C GLU A 82 -15.02 8.51 8.18
N PRO A 83 -15.51 9.67 8.67
CA PRO A 83 -16.93 10.01 8.67
C PRO A 83 -17.57 9.95 7.27
N ASP A 84 -16.93 10.56 6.28
CA ASP A 84 -17.44 10.58 4.90
C ASP A 84 -17.56 9.17 4.31
N PHE A 85 -16.59 8.30 4.61
CA PHE A 85 -16.62 6.90 4.18
C PHE A 85 -17.74 6.13 4.89
N THR A 86 -17.95 6.42 6.17
CA THR A 86 -19.04 5.84 6.98
C THR A 86 -20.41 6.17 6.37
N GLU A 87 -20.63 7.42 5.99
CA GLU A 87 -21.87 7.89 5.34
C GLU A 87 -22.08 7.24 3.98
N MET A 88 -21.02 7.08 3.19
CA MET A 88 -21.07 6.37 1.91
C MET A 88 -21.52 4.91 2.09
N ILE A 89 -20.96 4.18 3.06
CA ILE A 89 -21.37 2.80 3.35
C ILE A 89 -22.79 2.73 3.94
N ALA A 90 -23.19 3.71 4.74
CA ALA A 90 -24.58 3.82 5.22
C ALA A 90 -25.57 3.98 4.06
N SER A 91 -25.24 4.82 3.07
CA SER A 91 -26.05 5.01 1.86
C SER A 91 -26.24 3.71 1.08
N VAL A 92 -25.18 2.90 0.93
CA VAL A 92 -25.28 1.56 0.31
C VAL A 92 -26.20 0.64 1.11
N ARG A 93 -26.12 0.67 2.45
CA ARG A 93 -27.01 -0.10 3.32
C ARG A 93 -28.47 0.33 3.17
N ASP A 94 -28.75 1.60 2.97
CA ASP A 94 -30.11 2.10 2.77
C ASP A 94 -30.69 1.65 1.42
N VAL A 95 -29.89 1.68 0.35
CA VAL A 95 -30.26 1.09 -0.96
C VAL A 95 -30.59 -0.41 -0.81
N TYR A 96 -29.76 -1.15 -0.06
CA TYR A 96 -30.01 -2.56 0.21
C TYR A 96 -31.34 -2.77 0.97
N ARG A 97 -31.60 -1.96 2.00
CA ARG A 97 -32.83 -2.00 2.81
C ARG A 97 -34.08 -1.61 2.03
N ALA A 98 -33.94 -0.77 1.01
CA ALA A 98 -35.02 -0.42 0.07
C ALA A 98 -35.38 -1.56 -0.91
N GLY A 99 -34.69 -2.70 -0.86
CA GLY A 99 -34.96 -3.87 -1.70
C GLY A 99 -34.15 -3.92 -3.00
N MET A 100 -33.34 -2.89 -3.27
CA MET A 100 -32.48 -2.77 -4.46
C MET A 100 -31.14 -3.47 -4.23
N LYS A 101 -31.20 -4.80 -4.04
CA LYS A 101 -30.03 -5.60 -3.60
C LYS A 101 -28.92 -5.67 -4.64
N ASP A 102 -29.27 -5.76 -5.91
CA ASP A 102 -28.29 -5.86 -7.00
C ASP A 102 -27.54 -4.54 -7.17
N GLU A 103 -28.27 -3.42 -7.08
CA GLU A 103 -27.70 -2.08 -7.10
C GLU A 103 -26.80 -1.82 -5.90
N ALA A 104 -27.23 -2.20 -4.69
CA ALA A 104 -26.41 -2.09 -3.49
C ALA A 104 -25.12 -2.91 -3.62
N THR A 105 -25.21 -4.12 -4.18
CA THR A 105 -24.05 -4.99 -4.42
C THR A 105 -23.08 -4.36 -5.42
N LEU A 106 -23.61 -3.79 -6.52
CA LEU A 106 -22.80 -3.09 -7.52
C LEU A 106 -22.12 -1.85 -6.94
N LEU A 107 -22.84 -1.04 -6.17
CA LEU A 107 -22.31 0.14 -5.49
C LEU A 107 -21.19 -0.23 -4.53
N PHE A 108 -21.42 -1.24 -3.68
CA PHE A 108 -20.39 -1.72 -2.75
C PHE A 108 -19.14 -2.20 -3.48
N ARG A 109 -19.29 -2.97 -4.55
CA ARG A 109 -18.17 -3.45 -5.36
C ARG A 109 -17.36 -2.28 -5.96
N ASN A 110 -18.03 -1.23 -6.41
CA ASN A 110 -17.35 -0.04 -6.92
C ASN A 110 -16.60 0.71 -5.82
N ILE A 111 -17.16 0.80 -4.61
CA ILE A 111 -16.46 1.35 -3.44
C ILE A 111 -15.19 0.58 -3.14
N VAL A 112 -15.26 -0.76 -3.06
CA VAL A 112 -14.09 -1.62 -2.83
C VAL A 112 -13.01 -1.35 -3.89
N LYS A 113 -13.39 -1.29 -5.17
CA LYS A 113 -12.45 -1.02 -6.28
C LYS A 113 -11.76 0.33 -6.15
N MET A 114 -12.51 1.38 -5.78
CA MET A 114 -11.99 2.74 -5.64
C MET A 114 -11.22 2.97 -4.34
N THR A 115 -11.43 2.13 -3.32
CA THR A 115 -10.71 2.23 -2.05
C THR A 115 -9.21 1.96 -2.29
N SER A 116 -8.37 2.86 -1.78
CA SER A 116 -6.92 2.84 -1.99
C SER A 116 -6.16 2.95 -0.67
N THR A 117 -5.05 2.22 -0.55
CA THR A 117 -4.09 2.33 0.57
C THR A 117 -3.23 3.59 0.47
N THR A 118 -3.21 4.28 -0.67
CA THR A 118 -2.38 5.48 -0.87
C THR A 118 -2.77 6.66 0.02
N THR A 119 -4.01 6.67 0.51
CA THR A 119 -4.54 7.70 1.41
C THR A 119 -4.62 7.22 2.86
N ALA A 120 -4.24 5.98 3.15
CA ALA A 120 -4.29 5.44 4.50
C ALA A 120 -3.30 6.16 5.41
N THR A 121 -3.75 6.49 6.62
CA THR A 121 -2.86 6.95 7.69
C THR A 121 -1.93 5.82 8.14
N VAL A 122 -0.85 6.15 8.85
CA VAL A 122 0.10 5.14 9.36
C VAL A 122 -0.58 4.11 10.27
N PRO A 123 -1.47 4.49 11.23
CA PRO A 123 -2.21 3.51 12.03
C PRO A 123 -3.09 2.59 11.18
N GLN A 124 -3.89 3.15 10.26
CA GLN A 124 -4.77 2.38 9.38
C GLN A 124 -3.99 1.39 8.50
N MET A 125 -2.86 1.81 7.92
CA MET A 125 -2.01 0.93 7.11
C MET A 125 -1.34 -0.16 7.95
N THR A 126 -0.96 0.16 9.19
CA THR A 126 -0.35 -0.84 10.11
C THR A 126 -1.37 -1.91 10.48
N GLU A 127 -2.58 -1.52 10.84
CA GLU A 127 -3.69 -2.45 11.11
C GLU A 127 -4.01 -3.30 9.88
N TYR A 128 -4.11 -2.69 8.71
CA TYR A 128 -4.38 -3.39 7.46
C TYR A 128 -3.35 -4.49 7.14
N LEU A 129 -2.06 -4.20 7.33
CA LEU A 129 -1.00 -5.19 7.17
C LEU A 129 -1.11 -6.32 8.19
N GLN A 130 -1.37 -5.99 9.46
CA GLN A 130 -1.52 -6.98 10.53
C GLN A 130 -2.69 -7.94 10.27
N GLU A 131 -3.82 -7.43 9.78
CA GLU A 131 -4.98 -8.25 9.43
C GLU A 131 -4.70 -9.23 8.28
N ILE A 132 -4.02 -8.76 7.22
CA ILE A 132 -3.61 -9.63 6.09
C ILE A 132 -2.63 -10.69 6.56
N GLU A 133 -1.66 -10.32 7.40
CA GLU A 133 -0.69 -11.24 7.96
C GLU A 133 -1.35 -12.29 8.86
N ALA A 134 -2.27 -11.88 9.73
CA ALA A 134 -3.02 -12.79 10.58
C ALA A 134 -3.83 -13.80 9.76
N GLU A 135 -4.48 -13.35 8.67
CA GLU A 135 -5.19 -14.23 7.76
C GLU A 135 -4.25 -15.21 7.05
N ALA A 136 -3.13 -14.72 6.50
CA ALA A 136 -2.14 -15.56 5.84
C ALA A 136 -1.58 -16.63 6.80
N ASN A 137 -1.25 -16.25 8.03
CA ASN A 137 -0.84 -17.17 9.08
C ASN A 137 -1.93 -18.21 9.40
N GLY A 138 -3.21 -17.83 9.37
CA GLY A 138 -4.34 -18.75 9.49
C GLY A 138 -4.41 -19.82 8.39
N PHE A 139 -3.87 -19.51 7.21
CA PHE A 139 -3.68 -20.48 6.11
C PHE A 139 -2.32 -21.20 6.13
N GLY A 140 -1.48 -20.95 7.15
CA GLY A 140 -0.12 -21.49 7.22
C GLY A 140 0.87 -20.85 6.25
N ILE A 141 0.56 -19.65 5.74
CA ILE A 141 1.39 -18.89 4.80
C ILE A 141 2.21 -17.86 5.59
N TYR A 142 3.53 -17.99 5.54
CA TYR A 142 4.45 -17.05 6.19
C TYR A 142 4.82 -15.92 5.22
N LEU A 143 4.59 -14.67 5.66
CA LEU A 143 4.87 -13.48 4.86
C LEU A 143 6.21 -12.86 5.28
N PRO A 144 7.03 -12.38 4.32
CA PRO A 144 8.32 -11.76 4.64
C PRO A 144 8.11 -10.39 5.29
N HIS A 145 9.02 -10.01 6.19
CA HIS A 145 9.11 -8.66 6.75
C HIS A 145 10.31 -7.89 6.19
N GLU A 146 10.29 -6.55 6.26
CA GLU A 146 11.34 -5.66 5.74
C GLU A 146 12.81 -5.92 6.20
N PRO A 147 13.15 -6.69 7.26
CA PRO A 147 14.54 -7.08 7.49
C PRO A 147 15.05 -8.21 6.58
N GLU A 148 14.17 -8.98 5.94
CA GLU A 148 14.53 -10.24 5.24
C GLU A 148 14.73 -10.08 3.73
N MET A 149 14.39 -8.91 3.17
CA MET A 149 14.70 -8.55 1.76
C MET A 149 16.00 -7.74 1.67
N ARG A 150 17.13 -8.35 2.02
CA ARG A 150 18.48 -7.79 1.81
C ARG A 150 19.34 -8.68 0.93
#